data_AF-A0A6N2MJE1-F1
#
_entry.id   AF-A0A6N2MJE1-F1
#
_cell.length_a   1.000
_cell.length_b   1.000
_cell.length_c   1.000
_cell.angle_alpha   90.00
_cell.angle_beta   90.00
_cell.angle_gamma   90.00
#
_symmetry.space_group_name_H-M   'P 1'
#
loop_
_entity.id
_entity.type
_entity.pdbx_description
1 polymer ?
#
loop_
_entity_poly.entity_id
_entity_poly.type
_entity_poly.pdbx_seq_one_letter_code
_entity_poly.pdbx_strand_id
1 'polypeptide(L)'
;MQLPTSWRHFKRNAESKKLRYKDRILPQVFAMNTYWYIYMRTRNTELGNLLGEQYLKMNYKAVAEESAYMYQRQAWKPLVRLLGKEESKRENESDNEDTRALIREKMESFLKGFSEVSQRHRSGSYTIHDVDLREQIKEATVKLVVPAYIEFLDAYSSALPSKSYVKPEAVLELLDQIFNGSDSKLKRRDSKHLTRGGPSFSFDGEIKDLRRLRSSTSDNVALCWE
;
A
#
# COMPACT_ATOMS: atom_id res chain seq x y z
N MET A 1 19.84 -4.61 -28.63
CA MET A 1 19.99 -5.95 -28.01
C MET A 1 18.63 -6.61 -27.89
N GLN A 2 18.42 -7.74 -28.57
CA GLN A 2 17.20 -8.54 -28.44
C GLN A 2 17.24 -9.36 -27.16
N LEU A 3 16.18 -9.28 -26.35
CA LEU A 3 16.04 -10.08 -25.14
C LEU A 3 15.96 -11.59 -25.48
N PRO A 4 16.62 -12.47 -24.71
CA PRO A 4 16.57 -13.92 -24.91
C PRO A 4 15.14 -14.44 -25.05
N THR A 5 14.93 -15.45 -25.90
CA THR A 5 13.61 -15.99 -26.23
C THR A 5 12.88 -16.47 -24.97
N SER A 6 13.59 -17.07 -24.02
CA SER A 6 13.08 -17.48 -22.70
C SER A 6 12.50 -16.31 -21.89
N TRP A 7 13.17 -15.16 -21.92
CA TRP A 7 12.73 -13.95 -21.23
C TRP A 7 11.46 -13.36 -21.86
N ARG A 8 11.35 -13.40 -23.19
CA ARG A 8 10.13 -13.02 -23.91
C ARG A 8 8.96 -13.94 -23.56
N HIS A 9 9.20 -15.25 -23.43
CA HIS A 9 8.17 -16.20 -23.01
C HIS A 9 7.72 -15.97 -21.56
N PHE A 10 8.65 -15.70 -20.64
CA PHE A 10 8.33 -15.36 -19.26
C PHE A 10 7.49 -14.08 -19.16
N LYS A 11 7.93 -13.01 -19.84
CA LYS A 11 7.21 -11.72 -19.88
C LYS A 11 5.82 -11.90 -20.47
N ARG A 12 5.69 -12.64 -21.58
CA ARG A 12 4.39 -12.96 -22.20
C ARG A 12 3.50 -13.80 -21.29
N ASN A 13 4.04 -14.75 -20.54
CA ASN A 13 3.28 -15.56 -19.58
C ASN A 13 2.75 -14.70 -18.42
N ALA A 14 3.60 -13.83 -17.86
CA ALA A 14 3.21 -12.87 -16.83
C ALA A 14 2.09 -11.93 -17.32
N GLU A 15 2.25 -11.35 -18.52
CA GLU A 15 1.23 -10.49 -19.14
C GLU A 15 -0.07 -11.25 -19.47
N SER A 16 0.04 -12.50 -19.93
CA SER A 16 -1.15 -13.32 -20.23
C SER A 16 -1.91 -13.72 -18.96
N LYS A 17 -1.20 -13.99 -17.86
CA LYS A 17 -1.83 -14.20 -16.54
C LYS A 17 -2.51 -12.92 -16.06
N LYS A 18 -1.86 -11.77 -16.23
CA LYS A 18 -2.39 -10.43 -15.94
C LYS A 18 -3.73 -10.14 -16.65
N LEU A 19 -3.86 -10.51 -17.92
CA LEU A 19 -5.09 -10.36 -18.71
C LEU A 19 -6.27 -11.25 -18.27
N ARG A 20 -6.02 -12.33 -17.50
CA ARG A 20 -7.07 -13.27 -17.06
C ARG A 20 -7.76 -12.85 -15.77
N TYR A 21 -7.23 -11.85 -15.06
CA TYR A 21 -7.83 -11.39 -13.82
C TYR A 21 -8.94 -10.38 -14.10
N LYS A 22 -10.16 -10.64 -13.60
CA LYS A 22 -11.26 -9.66 -13.58
C LYS A 22 -10.91 -8.41 -12.74
N ASP A 23 -9.98 -8.60 -11.83
CA ASP A 23 -9.41 -7.58 -10.95
C ASP A 23 -8.20 -6.91 -11.61
N ARG A 24 -8.23 -5.57 -11.75
CA ARG A 24 -7.15 -4.79 -12.35
C ARG A 24 -5.96 -4.55 -11.40
N ILE A 25 -6.16 -4.74 -10.09
CA ILE A 25 -5.15 -4.54 -9.05
C ILE A 25 -4.26 -5.78 -8.91
N LEU A 26 -4.85 -6.98 -8.94
CA LEU A 26 -4.14 -8.26 -8.79
C LEU A 26 -2.92 -8.41 -9.74
N PRO A 27 -3.01 -8.06 -11.03
CA PRO A 27 -1.84 -8.09 -11.89
C PRO A 27 -0.71 -7.14 -11.48
N GLN A 28 -1.03 -6.02 -10.86
CA GLN A 28 -0.02 -5.07 -10.35
C GLN A 28 0.69 -5.67 -9.15
N VAL A 29 -0.04 -6.31 -8.23
CA VAL A 29 0.56 -7.05 -7.10
C VAL A 29 1.48 -8.17 -7.60
N PHE A 30 1.03 -8.94 -8.60
CA PHE A 30 1.84 -10.00 -9.19
C PHE A 30 3.12 -9.47 -9.85
N ALA A 31 3.01 -8.40 -10.65
CA ALA A 31 4.15 -7.78 -11.29
C ALA A 31 5.13 -7.22 -10.24
N MET A 32 4.64 -6.45 -9.28
CA MET A 32 5.43 -5.90 -8.18
C MET A 32 6.24 -6.99 -7.47
N ASN A 33 5.58 -8.06 -7.00
CA ASN A 33 6.25 -9.19 -6.34
C ASN A 33 7.31 -9.86 -7.23
N THR A 34 6.96 -10.08 -8.50
CA THR A 34 7.83 -10.80 -9.44
C THR A 34 9.09 -10.01 -9.77
N TYR A 35 8.94 -8.75 -10.15
CA TYR A 35 10.05 -7.89 -10.55
C TYR A 35 10.94 -7.53 -9.35
N TRP A 36 10.34 -7.32 -8.17
CA TRP A 36 11.10 -7.13 -6.94
C TRP A 36 11.94 -8.35 -6.59
N TYR A 37 11.34 -9.55 -6.64
CA TYR A 37 12.06 -10.79 -6.38
C TYR A 37 13.25 -10.98 -7.33
N ILE A 38 13.06 -10.74 -8.63
CA ILE A 38 14.12 -10.85 -9.63
C ILE A 38 15.24 -9.85 -9.33
N TYR A 39 14.90 -8.59 -9.05
CA TYR A 39 15.89 -7.57 -8.70
C TYR A 39 16.69 -7.96 -7.46
N MET A 40 16.01 -8.32 -6.37
CA MET A 40 16.64 -8.67 -5.09
C MET A 40 17.52 -9.91 -5.18
N ARG A 41 17.11 -10.93 -5.95
CA ARG A 41 17.88 -12.17 -6.11
C ARG A 41 19.02 -12.07 -7.11
N THR A 42 19.02 -11.11 -8.01
CA THR A 42 20.07 -10.96 -9.02
C THR A 42 21.14 -9.93 -8.63
N ARG A 43 20.78 -8.85 -7.92
CA ARG A 43 21.67 -7.69 -7.69
C ARG A 43 23.00 -7.96 -6.98
N ASN A 44 23.11 -9.05 -6.22
CA ASN A 44 24.32 -9.41 -5.47
C ASN A 44 24.94 -10.73 -5.96
N THR A 45 24.75 -11.08 -7.23
CA THR A 45 25.26 -12.31 -7.83
C THR A 45 26.25 -11.99 -8.96
N GLU A 46 27.05 -12.97 -9.37
CA GLU A 46 27.93 -12.82 -10.54
C GLU A 46 27.16 -12.42 -11.80
N LEU A 47 25.94 -12.96 -11.96
CA LEU A 47 25.04 -12.57 -13.05
C LEU A 47 24.62 -11.10 -12.95
N GLY A 48 24.36 -10.60 -11.74
CA GLY A 48 24.05 -9.19 -11.52
C GLY A 48 25.22 -8.27 -11.85
N ASN A 49 26.43 -8.67 -11.47
CA ASN A 49 27.67 -7.95 -11.82
C ASN A 49 27.90 -7.91 -13.33
N LEU A 50 27.61 -9.03 -14.03
CA LEU A 50 27.73 -9.11 -15.49
C LEU A 50 26.69 -8.25 -16.21
N LEU A 51 25.45 -8.23 -15.73
CA LEU A 51 24.37 -7.42 -16.31
C LEU A 51 24.53 -5.93 -16.02
N GLY A 52 25.19 -5.59 -14.91
CA GLY A 52 25.38 -4.23 -14.43
C GLY A 52 24.22 -3.72 -13.59
N GLU A 53 24.54 -3.01 -12.51
CA GLU A 53 23.57 -2.51 -11.54
C GLU A 53 22.51 -1.59 -12.19
N GLN A 54 22.95 -0.72 -13.10
CA GLN A 54 22.05 0.20 -13.81
C GLN A 54 21.01 -0.54 -14.64
N TYR A 55 21.40 -1.62 -15.31
CA TYR A 55 20.48 -2.45 -16.08
C TYR A 55 19.43 -3.07 -15.16
N LEU A 56 19.85 -3.60 -14.01
CA LEU A 56 18.93 -4.22 -13.05
C LEU A 56 17.93 -3.20 -12.49
N LYS A 57 18.39 -1.98 -12.17
CA LYS A 57 17.52 -0.89 -11.71
C LYS A 57 16.49 -0.51 -12.76
N MET A 58 16.92 -0.25 -13.99
CA MET A 58 16.03 0.22 -15.06
C MET A 58 15.02 -0.85 -15.54
N ASN A 59 15.40 -2.12 -15.54
CA ASN A 59 14.55 -3.18 -16.12
C ASN A 59 13.74 -3.97 -15.09
N TYR A 60 14.16 -4.00 -13.83
CA TYR A 60 13.48 -4.77 -12.78
C TYR A 60 12.98 -3.88 -11.65
N LYS A 61 13.87 -3.10 -11.01
CA LYS A 61 13.47 -2.23 -9.88
C LYS A 61 12.38 -1.23 -10.30
N ALA A 62 12.61 -0.51 -11.40
CA ALA A 62 11.66 0.48 -11.92
C ALA A 62 10.29 -0.12 -12.27
N VAL A 63 10.25 -1.35 -12.80
CA VAL A 63 8.98 -2.03 -13.13
C VAL A 63 8.26 -2.48 -11.86
N ALA A 64 9.00 -2.92 -10.84
CA ALA A 64 8.43 -3.25 -9.53
C ALA A 64 7.82 -2.00 -8.87
N GLU A 65 8.55 -0.88 -8.89
CA GLU A 65 8.11 0.42 -8.35
C GLU A 65 6.89 0.98 -9.11
N GLU A 66 6.89 0.91 -10.44
CA GLU A 66 5.72 1.31 -11.24
C GLU A 66 4.49 0.46 -10.88
N SER A 67 4.67 -0.85 -10.72
CA SER A 67 3.60 -1.76 -10.33
C SER A 67 3.10 -1.47 -8.90
N ALA A 68 4.01 -1.15 -7.97
CA ALA A 68 3.68 -0.71 -6.62
C ALA A 68 2.86 0.58 -6.63
N TYR A 69 3.28 1.57 -7.42
CA TYR A 69 2.53 2.80 -7.60
C TYR A 69 1.13 2.55 -8.17
N MET A 70 1.02 1.69 -9.19
CA MET A 70 -0.26 1.33 -9.78
C MET A 70 -1.17 0.59 -8.80
N TYR A 71 -0.62 -0.29 -7.95
CA TYR A 71 -1.34 -0.90 -6.84
C TYR A 71 -1.92 0.16 -5.90
N GLN A 72 -1.09 1.07 -5.40
CA GLN A 72 -1.52 2.16 -4.50
C GLN A 72 -2.62 3.03 -5.15
N ARG A 73 -2.42 3.38 -6.42
CA ARG A 73 -3.33 4.22 -7.20
C ARG A 73 -4.69 3.56 -7.47
N GLN A 74 -4.72 2.23 -7.62
CA GLN A 74 -5.96 1.53 -7.96
C GLN A 74 -6.69 0.99 -6.73
N ALA A 75 -5.97 0.58 -5.69
CA ALA A 75 -6.55 0.02 -4.47
C ALA A 75 -6.96 1.09 -3.45
N TRP A 76 -6.10 2.10 -3.23
CA TRP A 76 -6.24 3.00 -2.07
C TRP A 76 -6.63 4.42 -2.45
N LYS A 77 -6.10 4.99 -3.54
CA LYS A 77 -6.47 6.36 -3.96
C LYS A 77 -7.99 6.58 -4.18
N PRO A 78 -8.77 5.63 -4.74
CA PRO A 78 -10.22 5.82 -4.86
C PRO A 78 -10.90 5.95 -3.49
N LEU A 79 -10.43 5.20 -2.49
CA LEU A 79 -10.97 5.28 -1.12
C LEU A 79 -10.65 6.64 -0.49
N VAL A 80 -9.43 7.14 -0.66
CA VAL A 80 -9.04 8.47 -0.18
C VAL A 80 -9.85 9.58 -0.84
N ARG A 81 -10.21 9.45 -2.12
CA ARG A 81 -11.07 10.42 -2.81
C ARG A 81 -12.47 10.51 -2.22
N LEU A 82 -13.03 9.40 -1.74
CA LEU A 82 -14.32 9.42 -1.02
C LEU A 82 -14.26 10.29 0.24
N LEU A 83 -13.10 10.35 0.87
CA LEU A 83 -12.83 11.18 2.05
C LEU A 83 -12.42 12.62 1.69
N GLY A 84 -12.27 12.94 0.40
CA GLY A 84 -11.82 14.23 -0.07
C GLY A 84 -12.89 15.32 -0.03
N LYS A 85 -12.44 16.57 0.15
CA LYS A 85 -13.27 17.80 0.19
C LYS A 85 -13.82 18.26 -1.16
N GLU A 86 -13.46 17.58 -2.25
CA GLU A 86 -13.61 18.12 -3.61
C GLU A 86 -15.08 18.27 -4.05
N GLU A 87 -16.00 17.52 -3.43
CA GLU A 87 -17.45 17.66 -3.66
C GLU A 87 -18.16 18.50 -2.59
N SER A 88 -17.54 18.75 -1.43
CA SER A 88 -18.14 19.51 -0.33
C SER A 88 -17.73 20.99 -0.31
N LYS A 89 -17.22 21.51 -1.43
CA LYS A 89 -17.02 22.95 -1.65
C LYS A 89 -18.32 23.72 -1.91
N ARG A 90 -19.46 23.04 -1.99
CA ARG A 90 -20.76 23.69 -1.92
C ARG A 90 -21.26 23.55 -0.49
N GLU A 91 -21.49 24.71 0.12
CA GLU A 91 -22.24 24.93 1.34
C GLU A 91 -21.47 24.69 2.65
N ASN A 92 -21.12 25.82 3.27
CA ASN A 92 -20.90 25.98 4.70
C ASN A 92 -22.17 25.65 5.50
N GLU A 93 -22.72 24.44 5.35
CA GLU A 93 -23.94 24.00 6.02
C GLU A 93 -23.80 22.53 6.44
N SER A 94 -23.00 22.28 7.48
CA SER A 94 -23.03 21.02 8.24
C SER A 94 -24.39 20.73 8.92
N ASP A 95 -25.36 21.64 8.74
CA ASP A 95 -26.69 21.62 9.33
C ASP A 95 -27.80 21.22 8.34
N ASN A 96 -27.48 21.06 7.05
CA ASN A 96 -28.43 20.48 6.09
C ASN A 96 -28.42 18.94 6.18
N GLU A 97 -29.59 18.33 6.34
CA GLU A 97 -29.75 16.87 6.45
C GLU A 97 -29.24 16.15 5.19
N ASP A 98 -29.37 16.76 4.01
CA ASP A 98 -28.87 16.23 2.75
C ASP A 98 -27.33 16.14 2.76
N THR A 99 -26.65 17.16 3.27
CA THR A 99 -25.18 17.17 3.44
C THR A 99 -24.75 16.09 4.43
N ARG A 100 -25.49 15.90 5.53
CA ARG A 100 -25.22 14.83 6.51
C ARG A 100 -25.45 13.44 5.94
N ALA A 101 -26.42 13.26 5.05
CA ALA A 101 -26.66 12.01 4.36
C ALA A 101 -25.50 11.67 3.40
N LEU A 102 -25.03 12.65 2.62
CA LEU A 102 -23.87 12.47 1.73
C LEU A 102 -22.58 12.13 2.50
N ILE A 103 -22.33 12.77 3.64
CA ILE A 103 -21.19 12.46 4.51
C ILE A 103 -21.26 11.01 5.01
N ARG A 104 -22.45 10.55 5.43
CA ARG A 104 -22.68 9.16 5.86
C ARG A 104 -22.43 8.18 4.71
N GLU A 105 -22.98 8.45 3.53
CA GLU A 105 -22.78 7.61 2.35
C GLU A 105 -21.30 7.49 1.96
N LYS A 106 -20.54 8.59 2.05
CA LYS A 106 -19.09 8.59 1.82
C LYS A 106 -18.34 7.70 2.80
N MET A 107 -18.66 7.81 4.10
CA MET A 107 -18.06 6.97 5.14
C MET A 107 -18.41 5.49 4.92
N GLU A 108 -19.66 5.16 4.62
CA GLU A 108 -20.10 3.80 4.32
C GLU A 108 -19.38 3.23 3.08
N SER A 109 -19.27 4.01 2.02
CA SER A 109 -18.55 3.64 0.80
C SER A 109 -17.07 3.42 1.04
N PHE A 110 -16.44 4.26 1.88
CA PHE A 110 -15.06 4.09 2.30
C PHE A 110 -14.87 2.78 3.08
N LEU A 111 -15.69 2.54 4.10
CA LEU A 111 -15.60 1.33 4.93
C LEU A 111 -15.83 0.06 4.11
N LYS A 112 -16.79 0.10 3.18
CA LYS A 112 -17.05 -1.01 2.25
C LYS A 112 -15.83 -1.30 1.37
N GLY A 113 -15.30 -0.27 0.71
CA GLY A 113 -14.12 -0.44 -0.15
C GLY A 113 -12.87 -0.87 0.63
N PHE A 114 -12.68 -0.34 1.83
CA PHE A 114 -11.61 -0.78 2.74
C PHE A 114 -11.75 -2.27 3.10
N SER A 115 -12.96 -2.71 3.45
CA SER A 115 -13.26 -4.11 3.74
C SER A 115 -13.01 -5.02 2.54
N GLU A 116 -13.38 -4.59 1.33
CA GLU A 116 -13.11 -5.34 0.09
C GLU A 116 -11.60 -5.52 -0.14
N VAL A 117 -10.80 -4.45 -0.01
CA VAL A 117 -9.34 -4.54 -0.14
C VAL A 117 -8.75 -5.45 0.96
N SER A 118 -9.21 -5.31 2.20
CA SER A 118 -8.82 -6.17 3.32
C SER A 118 -9.15 -7.65 3.06
N GLN A 119 -10.31 -7.93 2.46
CA GLN A 119 -10.71 -9.28 2.10
C GLN A 119 -9.81 -9.87 1.01
N ARG A 120 -9.39 -9.08 0.00
CA ARG A 120 -8.46 -9.53 -1.05
C ARG A 120 -7.07 -9.88 -0.50
N HIS A 121 -6.62 -9.15 0.52
CA HIS A 121 -5.40 -9.51 1.26
C HIS A 121 -5.59 -10.80 2.06
N ARG A 122 -6.69 -10.93 2.80
CA ARG A 122 -7.02 -12.14 3.59
C ARG A 122 -7.23 -13.39 2.75
N SER A 123 -7.78 -13.27 1.55
CA SER A 123 -7.96 -14.40 0.62
C SER A 123 -6.66 -14.84 -0.07
N GLY A 124 -5.55 -14.16 0.22
CA GLY A 124 -4.25 -14.42 -0.38
C GLY A 124 -4.08 -13.87 -1.80
N SER A 125 -5.04 -13.08 -2.30
CA SER A 125 -4.95 -12.51 -3.64
C SER A 125 -3.92 -11.37 -3.70
N TYR A 126 -3.84 -10.54 -2.67
CA TYR A 126 -2.89 -9.42 -2.61
C TYR A 126 -1.65 -9.68 -1.73
N THR A 127 -1.28 -10.95 -1.52
CA THR A 127 -0.12 -11.29 -0.68
C THR A 127 1.18 -10.72 -1.24
N ILE A 128 1.93 -10.02 -0.40
CA ILE A 128 3.29 -9.54 -0.68
C ILE A 128 4.26 -10.37 0.14
N HIS A 129 5.08 -11.20 -0.52
CA HIS A 129 5.90 -12.19 0.17
C HIS A 129 7.17 -11.60 0.79
N ASP A 130 7.79 -10.65 0.11
CA ASP A 130 9.03 -10.02 0.57
C ASP A 130 8.74 -9.04 1.71
N VAL A 131 9.49 -9.16 2.80
CA VAL A 131 9.22 -8.42 4.06
C VAL A 131 9.48 -6.93 3.89
N ASP A 132 10.62 -6.57 3.26
CA ASP A 132 11.01 -5.17 3.09
C ASP A 132 10.05 -4.47 2.12
N LEU A 133 9.69 -5.13 1.02
CA LEU A 133 8.68 -4.60 0.09
C LEU A 133 7.34 -4.40 0.80
N ARG A 134 6.91 -5.37 1.61
CA ARG A 134 5.63 -5.31 2.31
C ARG A 134 5.58 -4.17 3.31
N GLU A 135 6.65 -3.96 4.06
CA GLU A 135 6.75 -2.86 5.02
C GLU A 135 6.68 -1.50 4.31
N GLN A 136 7.40 -1.33 3.20
CA GLN A 136 7.36 -0.08 2.42
C GLN A 136 5.98 0.19 1.81
N ILE A 137 5.30 -0.84 1.29
CA ILE A 137 3.93 -0.70 0.77
C ILE A 137 2.95 -0.35 1.90
N LYS A 138 3.10 -0.99 3.07
CA LYS A 138 2.28 -0.70 4.26
C LYS A 138 2.48 0.75 4.70
N GLU A 139 3.71 1.20 4.85
CA GLU A 139 4.05 2.56 5.24
C GLU A 139 3.47 3.59 4.25
N ALA A 140 3.63 3.35 2.94
CA ALA A 140 3.04 4.20 1.91
C ALA A 140 1.50 4.24 1.98
N THR A 141 0.86 3.10 2.26
CA THR A 141 -0.61 3.05 2.43
C THR A 141 -1.05 3.80 3.69
N VAL A 142 -0.34 3.65 4.81
CA VAL A 142 -0.63 4.38 6.07
C VAL A 142 -0.52 5.88 5.84
N LYS A 143 0.58 6.35 5.25
CA LYS A 143 0.81 7.77 4.92
C LYS A 143 -0.24 8.34 3.97
N LEU A 144 -0.85 7.50 3.14
CA LEU A 144 -1.89 7.89 2.19
C LEU A 144 -3.30 7.93 2.83
N VAL A 145 -3.67 6.90 3.59
CA VAL A 145 -5.05 6.69 4.06
C VAL A 145 -5.33 7.38 5.39
N VAL A 146 -4.41 7.27 6.35
CA VAL A 146 -4.67 7.68 7.74
C VAL A 146 -4.83 9.20 7.88
N PRO A 147 -3.97 10.04 7.27
CA PRO A 147 -4.16 11.49 7.33
C PRO A 147 -5.49 11.94 6.71
N ALA A 148 -5.89 11.34 5.58
CA ALA A 148 -7.16 11.66 4.93
C ALA A 148 -8.37 11.23 5.78
N TYR A 149 -8.28 10.10 6.47
CA TYR A 149 -9.32 9.62 7.38
C TYR A 149 -9.49 10.53 8.60
N ILE A 150 -8.37 10.94 9.22
CA ILE A 150 -8.38 11.88 10.35
C ILE A 150 -8.99 13.21 9.92
N GLU A 151 -8.53 13.77 8.80
CA GLU A 151 -9.05 15.06 8.30
C GLU A 151 -10.56 15.01 8.01
N PHE A 152 -11.05 13.89 7.46
CA PHE A 152 -12.47 13.69 7.23
C PHE A 152 -13.26 13.63 8.55
N LEU A 153 -12.77 12.89 9.55
CA LEU A 153 -13.42 12.81 10.86
C LEU A 153 -13.40 14.16 11.59
N ASP A 154 -12.28 14.88 11.58
CA ASP A 154 -12.17 16.19 12.20
C ASP A 154 -13.15 17.20 11.57
N ALA A 155 -13.40 17.08 10.26
CA ALA A 155 -14.33 17.96 9.54
C ALA A 155 -15.81 17.61 9.77
N TYR A 156 -16.15 16.34 9.97
CA TYR A 156 -17.55 15.88 9.92
C TYR A 156 -17.99 15.03 11.13
N SER A 157 -17.23 15.00 12.23
CA SER A 157 -17.56 14.21 13.43
C SER A 157 -18.94 14.53 14.01
N SER A 158 -19.39 15.78 13.90
CA SER A 158 -20.71 16.23 14.38
C SER A 158 -21.88 15.75 13.50
N ALA A 159 -21.61 15.47 12.22
CA ALA A 159 -22.58 14.96 11.25
C ALA A 159 -22.70 13.43 11.24
N LEU A 160 -21.75 12.73 11.90
CA LEU A 160 -21.69 11.27 11.93
C LEU A 160 -22.17 10.72 13.29
N PRO A 161 -23.15 9.80 13.31
CA PRO A 161 -23.48 9.05 14.51
C PRO A 161 -22.25 8.28 15.03
N SER A 162 -22.05 8.19 16.34
CA SER A 162 -20.86 7.53 16.94
C SER A 162 -20.69 6.04 16.58
N LYS A 163 -21.69 5.41 15.95
CA LYS A 163 -21.66 4.01 15.49
C LYS A 163 -21.27 3.84 14.02
N SER A 164 -21.18 4.92 13.24
CA SER A 164 -20.98 4.85 11.78
C SER A 164 -19.52 4.95 11.35
N TYR A 165 -18.58 5.14 12.28
CA TYR A 165 -17.15 5.23 11.98
C TYR A 165 -16.31 4.54 13.06
N VAL A 166 -15.05 4.28 12.71
CA VAL A 166 -14.07 3.60 13.56
C VAL A 166 -13.05 4.65 14.01
N LYS A 167 -12.45 4.48 15.18
CA LYS A 167 -11.40 5.39 15.64
C LYS A 167 -10.17 5.32 14.70
N PRO A 168 -9.46 6.44 14.46
CA PRO A 168 -8.26 6.44 13.61
C PRO A 168 -7.22 5.39 14.00
N GLU A 169 -7.04 5.13 15.29
CA GLU A 169 -6.10 4.13 15.82
C GLU A 169 -6.47 2.71 15.35
N ALA A 170 -7.76 2.39 15.30
CA ALA A 170 -8.21 1.11 14.81
C ALA A 170 -8.06 0.98 13.28
N VAL A 171 -8.09 2.08 12.51
CA VAL A 171 -7.75 2.03 11.07
C VAL A 171 -6.28 1.70 10.85
N LEU A 172 -5.38 2.26 11.68
CA LEU A 172 -3.96 1.91 11.69
C LEU A 172 -3.75 0.44 11.99
N GLU A 173 -4.35 -0.07 13.08
CA GLU A 173 -4.26 -1.49 13.45
C GLU A 173 -4.79 -2.42 12.36
N LEU A 174 -5.90 -2.05 11.69
CA LEU A 174 -6.45 -2.81 10.58
C LEU A 174 -5.50 -2.83 9.37
N LEU A 175 -4.84 -1.71 9.05
CA LEU A 175 -3.82 -1.66 8.01
C LEU A 175 -2.63 -2.57 8.36
N ASP A 176 -2.15 -2.54 9.61
CA ASP A 176 -1.10 -3.45 10.07
C ASP A 176 -1.52 -4.92 9.92
N GLN A 177 -2.75 -5.28 10.30
CA GLN A 177 -3.26 -6.63 10.13
C GLN A 177 -3.39 -7.06 8.66
N ILE A 178 -3.77 -6.13 7.77
CA ILE A 178 -3.89 -6.38 6.33
C ILE A 178 -2.54 -6.79 5.73
N PHE A 179 -1.48 -6.07 6.07
CA PHE A 179 -0.16 -6.30 5.49
C PHE A 179 0.62 -7.38 6.23
N ASN A 180 0.58 -7.47 7.55
CA ASN A 180 1.35 -8.48 8.27
C ASN A 180 0.69 -9.86 8.24
N GLY A 181 -0.60 -9.94 7.89
CA GLY A 181 -1.38 -11.15 8.07
C GLY A 181 -1.43 -11.55 9.56
N SER A 182 -2.22 -12.56 9.90
CA SER A 182 -2.15 -13.15 11.23
C SER A 182 -0.89 -14.03 11.33
N ASP A 183 0.28 -13.40 11.43
CA ASP A 183 1.62 -14.01 11.45
C ASP A 183 1.91 -14.78 12.76
N SER A 184 0.96 -15.59 13.23
CA SER A 184 1.12 -16.52 14.35
C SER A 184 1.48 -17.95 13.93
N LYS A 185 1.56 -18.23 12.61
CA LYS A 185 1.87 -19.58 12.12
C LYS A 185 2.90 -19.53 11.00
N LEU A 186 4.17 -19.33 11.37
CA LEU A 186 5.32 -20.09 10.85
C LEU A 186 6.53 -19.84 11.77
N LYS A 187 6.38 -20.23 13.04
CA LYS A 187 7.54 -20.54 13.90
C LYS A 187 7.87 -22.02 13.72
N ARG A 188 9.12 -22.29 13.30
CA ARG A 188 9.92 -23.55 13.22
C ARG A 188 10.45 -23.74 11.79
N ARG A 189 11.76 -23.81 11.56
CA ARG A 189 12.75 -24.64 12.27
C ARG A 189 14.15 -24.01 12.26
N ASP A 190 14.87 -24.25 13.35
CA ASP A 190 16.26 -23.88 13.67
C ASP A 190 17.27 -23.92 12.52
N SER A 191 18.17 -22.92 12.53
CA SER A 191 19.60 -23.19 12.45
C SER A 191 20.37 -22.14 13.27
N LYS A 192 21.04 -22.62 14.32
CA LYS A 192 21.97 -21.86 15.15
C LYS A 192 23.28 -21.64 14.39
N HIS A 193 23.70 -20.38 14.21
CA HIS A 193 25.10 -19.98 14.39
C HIS A 193 25.23 -18.45 14.56
N LEU A 194 25.72 -18.04 15.75
CA LEU A 194 26.61 -16.92 16.14
C LEU A 194 26.76 -15.73 15.13
N THR A 195 26.73 -14.42 15.45
CA THR A 195 27.01 -13.67 16.70
C THR A 195 26.69 -12.17 16.48
N ARG A 196 26.30 -11.48 17.58
CA ARG A 196 26.71 -10.11 17.99
C ARG A 196 26.08 -8.86 17.34
N GLY A 197 25.13 -8.26 18.08
CA GLY A 197 25.17 -6.86 18.57
C GLY A 197 24.66 -5.72 17.67
N GLY A 198 23.53 -5.12 18.04
CA GLY A 198 23.07 -3.80 17.56
C GLY A 198 21.66 -3.45 18.08
N PRO A 199 21.35 -2.18 18.39
CA PRO A 199 20.46 -1.81 19.50
C PRO A 199 18.96 -1.84 19.18
N SER A 200 18.19 -2.11 20.23
CA SER A 200 16.74 -1.94 20.30
C SER A 200 16.35 -0.47 20.18
N PHE A 201 15.63 -0.11 19.12
CA PHE A 201 14.96 1.18 19.03
C PHE A 201 13.57 1.08 19.67
N SER A 202 13.38 1.88 20.72
CA SER A 202 12.11 2.08 21.42
C SER A 202 11.26 3.04 20.62
N PHE A 203 10.07 2.61 20.19
CA PHE A 203 9.09 3.46 19.51
C PHE A 203 8.21 4.12 20.56
N ASP A 204 8.69 5.24 21.11
CA ASP A 204 7.91 6.06 22.01
C ASP A 204 8.27 7.53 21.73
N GLY A 205 7.54 8.17 20.80
CA GLY A 205 7.87 9.56 20.45
C GLY A 205 7.13 10.28 19.33
N GLU A 206 6.29 9.66 18.51
CA GLU A 206 5.85 10.31 17.26
C GLU A 206 4.35 10.59 17.16
N ILE A 207 3.79 11.34 18.12
CA ILE A 207 2.42 11.89 18.05
C ILE A 207 2.41 13.37 17.60
N LYS A 208 3.58 14.03 17.54
CA LYS A 208 3.66 15.46 17.20
C LYS A 208 3.97 15.78 15.73
N ASP A 209 4.46 14.82 14.94
CA ASP A 209 4.88 15.08 13.56
C ASP A 209 3.82 14.84 12.48
N LEU A 210 2.67 14.21 12.81
CA LEU A 210 1.58 14.01 11.85
C LEU A 210 0.96 15.31 11.32
N ARG A 211 1.09 16.43 12.07
CA ARG A 211 0.58 17.74 11.66
C ARG A 211 1.52 18.49 10.71
N ARG A 212 2.78 18.05 10.56
CA ARG A 212 3.80 18.68 9.69
C ARG A 212 3.82 18.15 8.26
N LEU A 213 3.11 17.07 7.96
CA LEU A 213 3.04 16.47 6.61
C LEU A 213 2.21 17.27 5.60
N ARG A 214 1.60 18.40 6.00
CA ARG A 214 0.70 19.21 5.15
C ARG A 214 1.39 19.98 4.03
N SER A 215 2.72 20.04 3.95
CA SER A 215 3.43 20.88 2.96
C SER A 215 3.87 20.14 1.69
N SER A 216 3.53 18.86 1.49
CA SER A 216 4.00 18.14 0.30
C SER A 216 3.01 17.09 -0.23
N THR A 217 1.74 17.44 -0.39
CA THR A 217 0.75 16.55 -1.01
C THR A 217 0.33 17.08 -2.37
N SER A 218 1.19 16.85 -3.35
CA SER A 218 0.79 16.61 -4.75
C SER A 218 1.63 15.54 -5.46
N ASP A 219 2.90 15.31 -5.06
CA ASP A 219 3.81 14.38 -5.79
C ASP A 219 4.48 13.28 -4.94
N ASN A 220 4.05 13.05 -3.70
CA ASN A 220 4.83 12.29 -2.70
C ASN A 220 4.78 10.75 -2.79
N VAL A 221 4.01 10.15 -3.71
CA VAL A 221 3.97 8.67 -3.82
C VAL A 221 5.24 8.12 -4.47
N ALA A 222 5.96 8.95 -5.24
CA ALA A 222 7.27 8.62 -5.78
C ALA A 222 8.38 8.67 -4.72
N LEU A 223 8.21 9.46 -3.66
CA LEU A 223 9.23 9.76 -2.65
C LEU A 223 9.34 8.74 -1.52
N CYS A 224 8.48 7.71 -1.47
CA CYS A 224 8.72 6.56 -0.58
C CYS A 224 9.81 5.61 -1.10
N TRP A 225 10.40 5.89 -2.26
CA TRP A 225 11.31 4.98 -2.97
C TRP A 225 12.61 5.64 -3.48
N GLU A 226 12.94 6.83 -2.97
CA GLU A 226 14.26 7.47 -3.08
C GLU A 226 15.13 7.15 -1.87
#